data_AF-A0A956PM92-F1
#
_entry.id   AF-A0A956PM92-F1
#
_cell.length_a   1.000
_cell.length_b   1.000
_cell.length_c   1.000
_cell.angle_alpha   90.00
_cell.angle_beta   90.00
_cell.angle_gamma   90.00
#
_symmetry.space_group_name_H-M   'P 1'
#
loop_
_entity.id
_entity.type
_entity.pdbx_description
1 polymer ?
#
loop_
_entity_poly.entity_id
_entity_poly.type
_entity_poly.pdbx_seq_one_letter_code
_entity_poly.pdbx_strand_id
1 'polypeptide(L)'
;RHSELFRDWHCSGFVPPEMAFGPELIPILVEAGFDWCAVDDSTYCCLTEEPPRSHVAECGGLKVLLRSSLWSKALIGAVRSGGSGARLAKEMTGGLKAWFGEEPGYVLLALDTECLGTHRSGSLACLHDFMAYIDSSEEFQLVPPSDLVRSYPTQEDEVPPGSWRTTPEQFWEGEFFVPWQSRYVSAHTYLWELTELAVESVGKLQQRLDRALHAGFFWWDEKNHEGLPSGAARGLRTLLDVIAAAAPEDLDRALELAARLDEVAP
;
A
#
# COMPACT_ATOMS: atom_id res chain seq x y z
N ARG A 1 -1.50 4.17 -18.72
CA ARG A 1 -2.09 5.36 -18.05
C ARG A 1 -1.25 5.88 -16.89
N HIS A 2 -0.93 5.15 -15.81
CA HIS A 2 0.00 5.64 -14.77
C HIS A 2 1.48 5.71 -15.25
N SER A 3 1.93 4.69 -15.99
CA SER A 3 3.27 4.63 -16.60
C SER A 3 3.53 5.65 -17.73
N GLU A 4 2.48 6.34 -18.19
CA GLU A 4 2.60 7.37 -19.25
C GLU A 4 2.76 8.78 -18.69
N LEU A 5 2.29 9.03 -17.46
CA LEU A 5 2.38 10.35 -16.81
C LEU A 5 3.73 10.59 -16.12
N PHE A 6 4.50 9.54 -15.86
CA PHE A 6 5.67 9.58 -14.99
C PHE A 6 6.86 8.74 -15.51
N ARG A 7 7.10 8.73 -16.83
CA ARG A 7 8.12 7.87 -17.47
C ARG A 7 9.52 7.93 -16.85
N ASP A 8 9.88 9.06 -16.25
CA ASP A 8 11.19 9.29 -15.63
C ASP A 8 11.15 9.31 -14.09
N TRP A 9 9.98 9.12 -13.47
CA TRP A 9 9.85 9.09 -12.01
C TRP A 9 9.80 7.65 -11.53
N HIS A 10 10.88 7.22 -10.88
CA HIS A 10 10.92 5.97 -10.15
C HIS A 10 10.44 6.22 -8.71
N CYS A 11 9.28 5.64 -8.36
CA CYS A 11 8.74 5.72 -7.01
C CYS A 11 9.48 4.70 -6.13
N SER A 12 10.53 5.13 -5.45
CA SER A 12 11.32 4.28 -4.55
C SER A 12 10.66 4.07 -3.18
N GLY A 13 9.58 4.79 -2.89
CA GLY A 13 8.88 4.77 -1.62
C GLY A 13 7.48 4.20 -1.72
N PHE A 14 7.07 3.51 -0.66
CA PHE A 14 5.70 3.00 -0.50
C PHE A 14 5.09 3.47 0.81
N VAL A 15 3.86 4.01 0.77
CA VAL A 15 3.09 4.29 1.98
C VAL A 15 1.94 3.28 2.00
N PRO A 16 1.99 2.25 2.87
CA PRO A 16 0.88 1.31 2.98
C PRO A 16 -0.42 2.06 3.29
N PRO A 17 -1.56 1.65 2.71
CA PRO A 17 -2.85 2.22 3.07
C PRO A 17 -3.03 2.20 4.59
N GLU A 18 -3.38 3.35 5.16
CA GLU A 18 -3.54 3.53 6.61
C GLU A 18 -2.26 3.19 7.43
N MET A 19 -1.09 3.23 6.76
CA MET A 19 0.19 2.75 7.30
C MET A 19 0.09 1.34 7.89
N ALA A 20 -0.83 0.52 7.38
CA ALA A 20 -1.01 -0.87 7.79
C ALA A 20 0.18 -1.68 7.30
N PHE A 21 1.07 -2.01 8.23
CA PHE A 21 2.31 -2.71 8.00
C PHE A 21 2.33 -4.02 8.78
N GLY A 22 2.83 -5.07 8.14
CA GLY A 22 3.21 -6.32 8.77
C GLY A 22 4.49 -6.84 8.11
N PRO A 23 5.34 -7.62 8.81
CA PRO A 23 6.58 -8.16 8.24
C PRO A 23 6.38 -8.93 6.92
N GLU A 24 5.20 -9.50 6.70
CA GLU A 24 4.81 -10.22 5.48
C GLU A 24 4.78 -9.31 4.24
N LEU A 25 4.64 -8.00 4.42
CA LEU A 25 4.64 -7.02 3.35
C LEU A 25 6.05 -6.75 2.79
N ILE A 26 7.10 -6.98 3.59
CA ILE A 26 8.50 -6.70 3.24
C ILE A 26 8.92 -7.39 1.94
N PRO A 27 8.83 -8.73 1.79
CA PRO A 27 9.27 -9.40 0.57
C PRO A 27 8.49 -8.93 -0.66
N ILE A 28 7.21 -8.60 -0.52
CA ILE A 28 6.36 -8.11 -1.60
C ILE A 28 6.86 -6.74 -2.09
N LEU A 29 7.16 -5.82 -1.16
CA LEU A 29 7.64 -4.48 -1.51
C LEU A 29 9.04 -4.51 -2.11
N VAL A 30 9.93 -5.34 -1.57
CA VAL A 30 11.29 -5.52 -2.11
C VAL A 30 11.25 -6.13 -3.51
N GLU A 31 10.43 -7.16 -3.74
CA GLU A 31 10.25 -7.77 -5.08
C GLU A 31 9.66 -6.77 -6.09
N ALA A 32 8.76 -5.90 -5.64
CA ALA A 32 8.18 -4.83 -6.45
C ALA A 32 9.17 -3.67 -6.74
N GLY A 33 10.36 -3.68 -6.13
CA GLY A 33 11.43 -2.69 -6.35
C GLY A 33 11.31 -1.43 -5.50
N PHE A 34 10.61 -1.47 -4.36
CA PHE A 34 10.60 -0.36 -3.41
C PHE A 34 11.83 -0.43 -2.48
N ASP A 35 12.45 0.73 -2.23
CA ASP A 35 13.62 0.86 -1.37
C ASP A 35 13.24 1.16 0.08
N TRP A 36 12.09 1.81 0.29
CA TRP A 36 11.63 2.20 1.60
C TRP A 36 10.10 2.23 1.72
N CYS A 37 9.59 2.13 2.94
CA CYS A 37 8.20 2.41 3.26
C CYS A 37 8.04 3.35 4.47
N ALA A 38 6.86 3.95 4.61
CA ALA A 38 6.50 4.73 5.79
C ALA A 38 5.52 3.98 6.69
N VAL A 39 5.80 3.93 7.99
CA VAL A 39 4.99 3.25 9.02
C VAL A 39 4.80 4.20 10.20
N ASP A 40 3.74 4.08 10.98
CA ASP A 40 3.53 4.90 12.18
C ASP A 40 4.49 4.48 13.31
N ASP A 41 5.02 5.44 14.07
CA ASP A 41 5.92 5.16 15.19
C ASP A 41 5.22 4.54 16.41
N SER A 42 3.88 4.56 16.49
CA SER A 42 3.16 4.16 17.71
C SER A 42 3.38 2.70 18.11
N THR A 43 3.38 1.76 17.16
CA THR A 43 3.66 0.35 17.47
C THR A 43 5.13 0.10 17.75
N TYR A 44 6.02 0.80 17.05
CA TYR A 44 7.46 0.76 17.31
C TYR A 44 7.78 1.19 18.75
N CYS A 45 7.22 2.32 19.19
CA CYS A 45 7.40 2.85 20.54
C CYS A 45 6.82 1.95 21.64
N CYS A 46 5.96 0.98 21.31
CA CYS A 46 5.55 -0.03 22.29
C CYS A 46 6.73 -0.95 22.67
N LEU A 47 7.71 -1.15 21.77
CA LEU A 47 8.90 -1.97 22.02
C LEU A 47 10.10 -1.17 22.52
N THR A 48 10.27 0.08 22.07
CA THR A 48 11.50 0.86 22.28
C THR A 48 11.32 2.13 23.11
N GLU A 49 10.12 2.40 23.62
CA GLU A 49 9.67 3.65 24.28
C GLU A 49 9.65 4.89 23.37
N GLU A 50 10.65 5.05 22.50
CA GLU A 50 10.80 6.18 21.57
C GLU A 50 11.22 5.72 20.15
N PRO A 51 10.90 6.49 19.09
CA PRO A 51 11.36 6.20 17.75
C PRO A 51 12.84 6.59 17.55
N PRO A 52 13.53 6.02 16.54
CA PRO A 52 14.89 6.41 16.22
C PRO A 52 14.91 7.84 15.67
N ARG A 53 15.90 8.61 16.11
CA ARG A 53 16.12 10.00 15.67
C ARG A 53 17.29 10.16 14.71
N SER A 54 18.31 9.30 14.84
CA SER A 54 19.62 9.42 14.19
C SER A 54 19.89 8.35 13.14
N HIS A 55 18.94 7.46 12.88
CA HIS A 55 19.06 6.40 11.89
C HIS A 55 17.68 6.03 11.32
N VAL A 56 17.68 5.41 10.15
CA VAL A 56 16.49 4.81 9.54
C VAL A 56 16.46 3.33 9.90
N ALA A 57 15.33 2.85 10.40
CA ALA A 57 15.13 1.43 10.67
C ALA A 57 15.19 0.63 9.35
N GLU A 58 15.73 -0.58 9.39
CA GLU A 58 15.69 -1.54 8.28
C GLU A 58 15.20 -2.87 8.80
N CYS A 59 14.33 -3.50 8.01
CA CYS A 59 13.78 -4.80 8.31
C CYS A 59 13.74 -5.62 7.02
N GLY A 60 14.51 -6.70 6.96
CA GLY A 60 14.49 -7.63 5.83
C GLY A 60 14.86 -7.00 4.49
N GLY A 61 15.78 -6.03 4.48
CA GLY A 61 16.22 -5.32 3.28
C GLY A 61 15.32 -4.15 2.84
N LEU A 62 14.25 -3.85 3.60
CA LEU A 62 13.38 -2.70 3.37
C LEU A 62 13.64 -1.64 4.44
N LYS A 63 13.92 -0.39 4.02
CA LYS A 63 14.08 0.73 4.94
C LYS A 63 12.72 1.24 5.40
N VAL A 64 12.58 1.55 6.68
CA VAL A 64 11.32 1.96 7.29
C VAL A 64 11.48 3.34 7.90
N LEU A 65 10.77 4.30 7.33
CA LEU A 65 10.63 5.64 7.90
C LEU A 65 9.46 5.66 8.87
N LEU A 66 9.75 5.93 10.13
CA LEU A 66 8.74 6.02 11.18
C LEU A 66 8.13 7.43 11.22
N ARG A 67 6.85 7.52 10.86
CA ARG A 67 6.04 8.71 10.91
C ARG A 67 5.72 9.03 12.37
N SER A 68 5.95 10.29 12.77
CA SER A 68 5.65 10.75 14.11
C SER A 68 4.14 10.79 14.35
N SER A 69 3.63 9.85 15.16
CA SER A 69 2.22 9.80 15.53
C SER A 69 1.84 11.04 16.34
N LEU A 70 2.71 11.48 17.26
CA LEU A 70 2.54 12.67 18.09
C LEU A 70 2.35 13.94 17.24
N TRP A 71 3.37 14.31 16.46
CA TRP A 71 3.37 15.58 15.74
C TRP A 71 2.41 15.61 14.57
N SER A 72 2.22 14.48 13.90
CA SER A 72 1.25 14.39 12.82
C SER A 72 -0.20 14.48 13.34
N LYS A 73 -0.53 13.82 14.47
CA LYS A 73 -1.86 13.98 15.09
C LYS A 73 -2.09 15.41 15.57
N ALA A 74 -1.06 16.08 16.11
CA ALA A 74 -1.14 17.48 16.50
C ALA A 74 -1.40 18.39 15.28
N LEU A 75 -0.71 18.17 14.16
CA LEU A 75 -0.93 18.90 12.91
C LEU A 75 -2.34 18.67 12.35
N ILE A 76 -2.78 17.42 12.26
CA ILE A 76 -4.15 17.08 11.86
C ILE A 76 -5.17 17.77 12.77
N GLY A 77 -4.94 17.77 14.09
CA GLY A 77 -5.79 18.45 15.07
C GLY A 77 -5.86 19.96 14.85
N ALA A 78 -4.72 20.63 14.64
CA ALA A 78 -4.66 22.06 14.37
C ALA A 78 -5.37 22.41 13.06
N VAL A 79 -5.09 21.68 11.99
CA VAL A 79 -5.72 21.87 10.67
C VAL A 79 -7.24 21.69 10.77
N ARG A 80 -7.72 20.66 11.48
CA ARG A 80 -9.16 20.38 11.64
C ARG A 80 -9.88 21.37 12.54
N SER A 81 -9.19 21.97 13.51
CA SER A 81 -9.76 22.94 14.45
C SER A 81 -9.65 24.38 13.97
N GLY A 82 -8.92 24.65 12.88
CA GLY A 82 -8.58 26.02 12.47
C GLY A 82 -7.59 26.69 13.44
N GLY A 83 -6.77 25.88 14.11
CA GLY A 83 -5.73 26.36 15.01
C GLY A 83 -4.60 27.09 14.28
N SER A 84 -3.73 27.75 15.04
CA SER A 84 -2.56 28.44 14.47
C SER A 84 -1.45 27.45 14.13
N GLY A 85 -1.12 27.34 12.84
CA GLY A 85 -0.02 26.51 12.37
C GLY A 85 1.34 26.98 12.89
N ALA A 86 1.59 28.29 12.91
CA ALA A 86 2.82 28.85 13.43
C ALA A 86 3.02 28.56 14.94
N ARG A 87 1.93 28.59 15.73
CA ARG A 87 1.99 28.19 17.14
C ARG A 87 2.37 26.73 17.29
N LEU A 88 1.74 25.84 16.52
CA LEU A 88 2.07 24.43 16.53
C LEU A 88 3.52 24.18 16.11
N ALA A 89 4.00 24.86 15.07
CA ALA A 89 5.38 24.72 14.60
C ALA A 89 6.38 25.15 15.68
N LYS A 90 6.10 26.23 16.42
CA LYS A 90 6.91 26.66 17.57
C LYS A 90 6.89 25.64 18.72
N GLU A 91 5.73 25.07 19.03
CA GLU A 91 5.59 24.01 20.04
C GLU A 91 6.38 22.75 19.63
N MET A 92 6.28 22.35 18.36
CA MET A 92 7.06 21.25 17.77
C MET A 92 8.55 21.51 17.86
N THR A 93 8.99 22.72 17.52
CA THR A 93 10.41 23.13 17.62
C THR A 93 10.94 22.96 19.03
N GLY A 94 10.21 23.44 20.04
CA GLY A 94 10.60 23.28 21.44
C GLY A 94 10.67 21.81 21.87
N GLY A 95 9.68 21.01 21.46
CA GLY A 95 9.65 19.58 21.77
C GLY A 95 10.77 18.79 21.10
N LEU A 96 11.04 19.05 19.82
CA LEU A 96 12.13 18.39 19.08
C LEU A 96 13.50 18.78 19.63
N LYS A 97 13.73 20.04 20.02
CA LYS A 97 14.97 20.43 20.71
C LYS A 97 15.16 19.70 22.03
N ALA A 98 14.10 19.58 22.83
CA ALA A 98 14.18 18.89 24.10
C ALA A 98 14.49 17.39 23.91
N TRP A 99 13.98 16.80 22.83
CA TRP A 99 14.19 15.39 22.51
C TRP A 99 15.55 15.11 21.84
N PHE A 100 15.95 15.92 20.85
CA PHE A 100 17.19 15.72 20.11
C PHE A 100 18.43 16.26 20.85
N GLY A 101 18.26 17.25 21.72
CA GLY A 101 19.38 17.98 22.30
C GLY A 101 20.15 18.73 21.20
N GLU A 102 21.48 18.56 21.18
CA GLU A 102 22.38 19.19 20.20
C GLU A 102 22.62 18.33 18.95
N GLU A 103 22.09 17.10 18.92
CA GLU A 103 22.32 16.16 17.82
C GLU A 103 21.30 16.38 16.69
N PRO A 104 21.68 16.18 15.42
CA PRO A 104 20.72 16.19 14.33
C PRO A 104 19.77 15.00 14.42
N GLY A 105 18.56 15.19 13.91
CA GLY A 105 17.61 14.10 13.75
C GLY A 105 16.53 14.46 12.74
N TYR A 106 15.63 13.52 12.48
CA TYR A 106 14.52 13.73 11.56
C TYR A 106 13.17 13.42 12.19
N VAL A 107 12.14 14.02 11.63
CA VAL A 107 10.74 13.69 11.93
C VAL A 107 10.01 13.55 10.60
N LEU A 108 9.27 12.45 10.43
CA LEU A 108 8.38 12.28 9.28
C LEU A 108 6.95 12.68 9.70
N LEU A 109 6.37 13.64 8.98
CA LEU A 109 4.98 14.05 9.17
C LEU A 109 4.12 13.52 8.02
N ALA A 110 2.95 12.97 8.35
CA ALA A 110 1.98 12.53 7.34
C ALA A 110 0.54 12.86 7.75
N LEU A 111 -0.23 13.31 6.76
CA LEU A 111 -1.63 13.70 6.88
C LEU A 111 -2.39 13.31 5.60
N ASP A 112 -3.67 12.96 5.76
CA ASP A 112 -4.57 12.79 4.63
C ASP A 112 -4.80 14.13 3.94
N THR A 113 -4.70 14.15 2.61
CA THR A 113 -4.86 15.38 1.82
C THR A 113 -6.27 15.96 1.96
N GLU A 114 -7.27 15.13 2.22
CA GLU A 114 -8.66 15.49 2.45
C GLU A 114 -8.84 16.39 3.68
N CYS A 115 -7.90 16.35 4.63
CA CYS A 115 -7.87 17.26 5.78
C CYS A 115 -7.64 18.73 5.35
N LEU A 116 -7.17 18.97 4.12
CA LEU A 116 -6.81 20.28 3.59
C LEU A 116 -7.87 20.79 2.62
N GLY A 117 -8.55 21.87 2.99
CA GLY A 117 -9.48 22.62 2.12
C GLY A 117 -10.85 21.98 1.91
N THR A 118 -10.94 20.66 1.72
CA THR A 118 -12.18 19.99 1.30
C THR A 118 -13.23 19.90 2.42
N HIS A 119 -12.81 19.64 3.65
CA HIS A 119 -13.75 19.45 4.77
C HIS A 119 -14.02 20.72 5.59
N ARG A 120 -13.09 21.69 5.64
CA ARG A 120 -13.18 22.86 6.53
C ARG A 120 -12.42 24.08 6.00
N SER A 121 -13.08 25.24 6.04
CA SER A 121 -12.46 26.55 5.77
C SER A 121 -11.36 26.86 6.79
N GLY A 122 -10.24 27.42 6.34
CA GLY A 122 -9.09 27.80 7.19
C GLY A 122 -8.02 26.72 7.41
N SER A 123 -8.29 25.47 7.05
CA SER A 123 -7.33 24.35 7.12
C SER A 123 -6.05 24.60 6.30
N LEU A 124 -6.18 25.17 5.10
CA LEU A 124 -5.05 25.56 4.26
C LEU A 124 -4.22 26.71 4.85
N ALA A 125 -4.86 27.67 5.52
CA ALA A 125 -4.16 28.78 6.18
C ALA A 125 -3.33 28.25 7.37
N CYS A 126 -3.87 27.31 8.14
CA CYS A 126 -3.13 26.64 9.21
C CYS A 126 -1.86 25.96 8.66
N LEU A 127 -1.98 25.15 7.60
CA LEU A 127 -0.81 24.50 6.99
C LEU A 127 0.17 25.53 6.43
N HIS A 128 -0.31 26.56 5.75
CA HIS A 128 0.53 27.64 5.22
C HIS A 128 1.36 28.32 6.32
N ASP A 129 0.73 28.68 7.44
CA ASP A 129 1.41 29.32 8.57
C ASP A 129 2.42 28.38 9.24
N PHE A 130 2.11 27.08 9.33
CA PHE A 130 3.04 26.07 9.81
C PHE A 130 4.27 25.99 8.90
N MET A 131 4.05 25.86 7.58
CA MET A 131 5.14 25.76 6.59
C MET A 131 5.98 27.03 6.54
N ALA A 132 5.36 28.21 6.60
CA ALA A 132 6.07 29.49 6.61
C ALA A 132 6.98 29.62 7.85
N TYR A 133 6.54 29.15 9.01
CA TYR A 133 7.37 29.13 10.21
C TYR A 133 8.58 28.20 10.01
N ILE A 134 8.35 26.98 9.53
CA ILE A 134 9.41 25.98 9.31
C ILE A 134 10.42 26.47 8.27
N ASP A 135 9.98 27.03 7.14
CA ASP A 135 10.83 27.54 6.07
C ASP A 135 11.67 28.75 6.50
N SER A 136 11.16 29.55 7.45
CA SER A 136 11.89 30.68 8.03
C SER A 136 12.90 30.31 9.13
N SER A 137 12.89 29.06 9.58
CA SER A 137 13.75 28.60 10.69
C SER A 137 15.08 28.06 10.16
N GLU A 138 16.19 28.48 10.77
CA GLU A 138 17.52 27.90 10.49
C GLU A 138 17.69 26.50 11.10
N GLU A 139 16.73 26.05 11.91
CA GLU A 139 16.79 24.80 12.67
C GLU A 139 16.14 23.62 11.93
N PHE A 140 15.36 23.91 10.88
CA PHE A 140 14.65 22.90 10.11
C PHE A 140 15.09 22.91 8.66
N GLN A 141 15.12 21.71 8.09
CA GLN A 141 15.24 21.52 6.65
C GLN A 141 14.11 20.60 6.19
N LEU A 142 13.25 21.12 5.34
CA LEU A 142 12.23 20.31 4.67
C LEU A 142 12.89 19.53 3.53
N VAL A 143 12.78 18.21 3.60
CA VAL A 143 13.35 17.31 2.60
C VAL A 143 12.34 16.23 2.19
N PRO A 144 12.42 15.70 0.96
CA PRO A 144 11.69 14.50 0.58
C PRO A 144 12.04 13.30 1.49
N PRO A 145 11.12 12.36 1.74
CA PRO A 145 11.43 11.15 2.51
C PRO A 145 12.61 10.34 1.95
N SER A 146 12.74 10.25 0.62
CA SER A 146 13.88 9.59 -0.03
C SER A 146 15.23 10.22 0.31
N ASP A 147 15.26 11.51 0.69
CA ASP A 147 16.49 12.18 1.09
C ASP A 147 16.86 11.81 2.53
N LEU A 148 15.88 11.58 3.41
CA LEU A 148 16.12 11.05 4.77
C LEU A 148 16.79 9.68 4.71
N VAL A 149 16.27 8.81 3.84
CA VAL A 149 16.81 7.47 3.58
C VAL A 149 18.28 7.50 3.13
N ARG A 150 18.69 8.53 2.38
CA ARG A 150 20.09 8.69 1.93
C ARG A 150 20.98 9.39 2.95
N SER A 151 20.40 10.23 3.81
CA SER A 151 21.16 11.12 4.70
C SER A 151 21.46 10.51 6.06
N TYR A 152 20.63 9.57 6.52
CA TYR A 152 20.79 8.91 7.80
C TYR A 152 21.32 7.49 7.62
N PRO A 153 22.19 7.01 8.53
CA PRO A 153 22.62 5.63 8.52
C PRO A 153 21.41 4.71 8.70
N THR A 154 21.52 3.51 8.14
CA THR A 154 20.50 2.48 8.30
C THR A 154 20.91 1.51 9.40
N GLN A 155 19.95 1.04 10.20
CA GLN A 155 20.16 0.07 11.27
C GLN A 155 19.08 -1.00 11.22
N GLU A 156 19.48 -2.27 11.32
CA GLU A 156 18.55 -3.38 11.49
C GLU A 156 17.77 -3.21 12.80
N ASP A 157 16.45 -3.11 12.69
CA ASP A 157 15.54 -2.91 13.82
C ASP A 157 14.29 -3.81 13.67
N GLU A 158 13.67 -4.14 14.80
CA GLU A 158 12.37 -4.81 14.82
C GLU A 158 11.26 -3.77 14.64
N VAL A 159 10.63 -3.75 13.46
CA VAL A 159 9.44 -2.94 13.21
C VAL A 159 8.20 -3.83 13.36
N PRO A 160 7.40 -3.65 14.43
CA PRO A 160 6.27 -4.51 14.67
C PRO A 160 5.09 -4.24 13.72
N PRO A 161 4.19 -5.23 13.55
CA PRO A 161 2.97 -5.02 12.79
C PRO A 161 2.06 -3.98 13.44
N GLY A 162 1.32 -3.25 12.63
CA GLY A 162 0.47 -2.17 13.10
C GLY A 162 -0.05 -1.25 12.00
N SER A 163 -0.86 -0.30 12.42
CA SER A 163 -1.34 0.82 11.60
C SER A 163 -1.20 2.10 12.41
N TRP A 164 -1.35 3.24 11.76
CA TRP A 164 -1.42 4.54 12.46
C TRP A 164 -2.63 4.72 13.42
N ARG A 165 -3.54 3.72 13.46
CA ARG A 165 -4.70 3.67 14.37
C ARG A 165 -4.50 2.69 15.53
N THR A 166 -3.46 1.88 15.51
CA THR A 166 -3.21 0.86 16.54
C THR A 166 -2.88 1.55 17.86
N THR A 167 -3.54 1.14 18.95
CA THR A 167 -3.24 1.64 20.29
C THR A 167 -2.26 0.71 21.02
N PRO A 168 -1.57 1.17 22.07
CA PRO A 168 -0.70 0.31 22.88
C PRO A 168 -1.45 -0.90 23.46
N GLU A 169 -2.70 -0.72 23.91
CA GLU A 169 -3.50 -1.83 24.45
C GLU A 169 -3.78 -2.87 23.37
N GLN A 170 -4.16 -2.43 22.16
CA GLN A 170 -4.40 -3.31 21.03
C GLN A 170 -3.12 -4.04 20.59
N PHE A 171 -1.98 -3.34 20.60
CA PHE A 171 -0.68 -3.90 20.30
C PHE A 171 -0.36 -5.09 21.23
N TRP A 172 -0.48 -4.90 22.54
CA TRP A 172 -0.19 -5.95 23.52
C TRP A 172 -1.22 -7.09 23.52
N GLU A 173 -2.44 -6.84 23.02
CA GLU A 173 -3.46 -7.87 22.82
C GLU A 173 -3.29 -8.67 21.50
N GLY A 174 -2.38 -8.25 20.62
CA GLY A 174 -2.20 -8.83 19.29
C GLY A 174 -3.26 -8.41 18.26
N GLU A 175 -3.97 -7.31 18.51
CA GLU A 175 -5.03 -6.77 17.67
C GLU A 175 -4.50 -5.59 16.82
N PHE A 176 -3.56 -5.86 15.91
CA PHE A 176 -2.81 -4.81 15.21
C PHE A 176 -3.65 -3.98 14.21
N PHE A 177 -4.76 -4.53 13.71
CA PHE A 177 -5.51 -3.94 12.60
C PHE A 177 -7.01 -3.80 12.92
N VAL A 178 -7.37 -3.47 14.17
CA VAL A 178 -8.76 -3.46 14.68
C VAL A 178 -9.81 -2.89 13.71
N PRO A 179 -9.60 -1.76 13.00
CA PRO A 179 -10.61 -1.24 12.08
C PRO A 179 -10.99 -2.19 10.92
N TRP A 180 -10.13 -3.16 10.58
CA TRP A 180 -10.31 -4.09 9.47
C TRP A 180 -10.31 -5.56 9.90
N GLN A 181 -9.66 -5.88 11.02
CA GLN A 181 -9.50 -7.24 11.50
C GLN A 181 -9.48 -7.22 13.03
N SER A 182 -10.51 -7.81 13.62
CA SER A 182 -10.59 -7.96 15.08
C SER A 182 -11.24 -9.28 15.43
N ARG A 183 -10.64 -10.02 16.39
CA ARG A 183 -11.21 -11.30 16.86
C ARG A 183 -12.54 -11.13 17.60
N TYR A 184 -12.86 -9.90 18.01
CA TYR A 184 -14.08 -9.58 18.75
C TYR A 184 -15.24 -9.16 17.83
N VAL A 185 -14.99 -8.96 16.53
CA VAL A 185 -15.99 -8.50 15.56
C VAL A 185 -16.21 -9.58 14.50
N SER A 186 -17.26 -10.39 14.66
CA SER A 186 -17.56 -11.51 13.73
C SER A 186 -17.74 -11.05 12.28
N ALA A 187 -18.18 -9.81 12.05
CA ALA A 187 -18.28 -9.27 10.69
C ALA A 187 -16.93 -9.20 9.99
N HIS A 188 -15.83 -8.91 10.70
CA HIS A 188 -14.49 -8.92 10.12
C HIS A 188 -14.10 -10.33 9.69
N THR A 189 -14.36 -11.34 10.52
CA THR A 189 -14.12 -12.74 10.17
C THR A 189 -14.85 -13.13 8.89
N TYR A 190 -16.15 -12.86 8.79
CA TYR A 190 -16.91 -13.21 7.59
C TYR A 190 -16.45 -12.43 6.35
N LEU A 191 -16.07 -11.16 6.49
CA LEU A 191 -15.55 -10.38 5.37
C LEU A 191 -14.21 -10.92 4.88
N TRP A 192 -13.32 -11.35 5.78
CA TRP A 192 -12.05 -11.96 5.40
C TRP A 192 -12.23 -13.34 4.77
N GLU A 193 -13.10 -14.19 5.33
CA GLU A 193 -13.43 -15.49 4.71
C GLU A 193 -14.01 -15.30 3.29
N LEU A 194 -14.90 -14.32 3.09
CA LEU A 194 -15.43 -13.99 1.77
C LEU A 194 -14.35 -13.46 0.83
N THR A 195 -13.43 -12.65 1.35
CA THR A 195 -12.30 -12.10 0.58
C THR A 195 -11.36 -13.22 0.12
N GLU A 196 -11.00 -14.14 1.01
CA GLU A 196 -10.17 -15.31 0.69
C GLU A 196 -10.84 -16.19 -0.35
N LEU A 197 -12.13 -16.50 -0.19
CA LEU A 197 -12.89 -17.26 -1.19
C LEU A 197 -12.90 -16.57 -2.56
N ALA A 198 -13.04 -15.25 -2.60
CA ALA A 198 -13.00 -14.50 -3.86
C ALA A 198 -11.61 -14.56 -4.50
N VAL A 199 -10.54 -14.31 -3.74
CA VAL A 199 -9.15 -14.36 -4.23
C VAL A 199 -8.81 -15.76 -4.75
N GLU A 200 -9.13 -16.80 -3.98
CA GLU A 200 -8.92 -18.19 -4.42
C GLU A 200 -9.69 -18.52 -5.70
N SER A 201 -10.91 -18.01 -5.83
CA SER A 201 -11.75 -18.26 -7.01
C SER A 201 -11.15 -17.63 -8.26
N VAL A 202 -10.60 -16.42 -8.15
CA VAL A 202 -9.84 -15.78 -9.24
C VAL A 202 -8.58 -16.59 -9.56
N GLY A 203 -7.83 -17.05 -8.56
CA GLY A 203 -6.66 -17.91 -8.78
C GLY A 203 -7.00 -19.21 -9.51
N LYS A 204 -8.11 -19.87 -9.14
CA LYS A 204 -8.63 -21.07 -9.83
C LYS A 204 -9.04 -20.76 -11.28
N LEU A 205 -9.59 -19.58 -11.53
CA LEU A 205 -9.96 -19.12 -12.86
C LEU A 205 -8.72 -18.85 -13.73
N GLN A 206 -7.68 -18.21 -13.17
CA GLN A 206 -6.39 -18.02 -13.83
C GLN A 206 -5.73 -19.36 -14.17
N GLN A 207 -5.71 -20.33 -13.26
CA GLN A 207 -5.18 -21.68 -13.55
C GLN A 207 -5.98 -22.42 -14.63
N ARG A 208 -7.28 -22.13 -14.80
CA ARG A 208 -8.07 -22.67 -15.92
C ARG A 208 -7.65 -22.02 -17.23
N LEU A 209 -7.43 -20.71 -17.24
CA LEU A 209 -6.91 -19.99 -18.39
C LEU A 209 -5.52 -20.50 -18.80
N ASP A 210 -4.58 -20.60 -17.86
CA ASP A 210 -3.21 -21.07 -18.14
C ASP A 210 -3.20 -22.46 -18.79
N ARG A 211 -4.08 -23.36 -18.33
CA ARG A 211 -4.26 -24.68 -18.97
C ARG A 211 -4.85 -24.56 -20.37
N ALA A 212 -5.82 -23.66 -20.58
CA ALA A 212 -6.41 -23.39 -21.89
C ALA A 212 -5.42 -22.76 -22.89
N LEU A 213 -4.35 -22.14 -22.39
CA LEU A 213 -3.30 -21.53 -23.22
C LEU A 213 -2.18 -22.52 -23.61
N HIS A 214 -2.28 -23.79 -23.24
CA HIS A 214 -1.28 -24.79 -23.61
C HIS A 214 -1.20 -24.96 -25.14
N ALA A 215 0.02 -24.94 -25.70
CA ALA A 215 0.26 -24.96 -27.15
C ALA A 215 -0.44 -26.11 -27.90
N GLY A 216 -0.59 -27.27 -27.24
CA GLY A 216 -1.31 -28.42 -27.80
C GLY A 216 -2.79 -28.18 -28.10
N PHE A 217 -3.43 -27.16 -27.51
CA PHE A 217 -4.81 -26.78 -27.84
C PHE A 217 -4.92 -25.94 -29.11
N PHE A 218 -3.83 -25.30 -29.50
CA PHE A 218 -3.72 -24.52 -30.75
C PHE A 218 -3.08 -25.30 -31.89
N TRP A 219 -2.57 -26.50 -31.61
CA TRP A 219 -1.95 -27.36 -32.61
C TRP A 219 -3.02 -28.22 -33.32
N TRP A 220 -3.14 -28.04 -34.63
CA TRP A 220 -3.92 -28.91 -35.51
C TRP A 220 -3.08 -29.31 -36.74
N ASP A 221 -3.32 -30.50 -37.29
CA ASP A 221 -2.79 -30.93 -38.60
C ASP A 221 -3.99 -31.09 -39.53
N GLU A 222 -3.99 -30.32 -40.62
CA GLU A 222 -5.09 -30.19 -41.58
C GLU A 222 -5.47 -31.52 -42.28
N LYS A 223 -4.63 -32.56 -42.17
CA LYS A 223 -4.74 -33.74 -43.03
C LYS A 223 -5.60 -34.89 -42.53
N ASN A 224 -6.11 -34.89 -41.30
CA ASN A 224 -6.65 -36.13 -40.69
C ASN A 224 -7.84 -35.99 -39.73
N HIS A 225 -8.60 -34.89 -39.75
CA HIS A 225 -9.75 -34.72 -38.84
C HIS A 225 -10.96 -34.19 -39.59
N GLU A 226 -12.13 -34.80 -39.34
CA GLU A 226 -13.43 -34.15 -39.58
C GLU A 226 -13.78 -33.38 -38.29
N GLY A 227 -13.72 -32.05 -38.35
CA GLY A 227 -14.00 -31.15 -37.23
C GLY A 227 -12.85 -30.93 -36.24
N LEU A 228 -13.14 -30.22 -35.16
CA LEU A 228 -12.14 -29.84 -34.16
C LEU A 228 -11.50 -31.07 -33.47
N PRO A 229 -10.16 -31.18 -33.44
CA PRO A 229 -9.48 -32.20 -32.66
C PRO A 229 -9.91 -32.15 -31.19
N SER A 230 -10.02 -33.32 -30.54
CA SER A 230 -10.52 -33.41 -29.15
C SER A 230 -9.76 -32.55 -28.14
N GLY A 231 -8.46 -32.29 -28.38
CA GLY A 231 -7.66 -31.35 -27.61
C GLY A 231 -8.08 -29.90 -27.81
N ALA A 232 -8.26 -29.47 -29.06
CA ALA A 232 -8.73 -28.13 -29.42
C ALA A 232 -10.16 -27.86 -28.92
N ALA A 233 -11.07 -28.83 -29.07
CA ALA A 233 -12.44 -28.73 -28.57
C ALA A 233 -12.49 -28.56 -27.03
N ARG A 234 -11.61 -29.27 -26.30
CA ARG A 234 -11.47 -29.13 -24.84
C ARG A 234 -10.90 -27.76 -24.46
N GLY A 235 -9.91 -27.27 -25.21
CA GLY A 235 -9.36 -25.93 -25.05
C GLY A 235 -10.43 -24.86 -25.26
N LEU A 236 -11.16 -24.93 -26.36
CA LEU A 236 -12.27 -24.01 -26.68
C LEU A 236 -13.31 -23.96 -25.57
N ARG A 237 -13.78 -25.10 -25.08
CA ARG A 237 -14.73 -25.15 -23.96
C ARG A 237 -14.17 -24.48 -22.71
N THR A 238 -12.90 -24.70 -22.41
CA THR A 238 -12.25 -24.08 -21.24
C THR A 238 -12.14 -22.56 -21.42
N LEU A 239 -11.85 -22.07 -22.63
CA LEU A 239 -11.85 -20.63 -22.93
C LEU A 239 -13.24 -20.01 -22.74
N LEU A 240 -14.30 -20.66 -23.22
CA LEU A 240 -15.67 -20.21 -23.05
C LEU A 240 -16.08 -20.16 -21.58
N ASP A 241 -15.75 -21.21 -20.80
CA ASP A 241 -16.01 -21.25 -19.35
C ASP A 241 -15.27 -20.11 -18.61
N VAL A 242 -14.04 -19.78 -19.05
CA VAL A 242 -13.27 -18.67 -18.48
C VAL A 242 -13.94 -17.32 -18.80
N ILE A 243 -14.32 -17.09 -20.06
CA ILE A 243 -14.99 -15.86 -20.48
C ILE A 243 -16.31 -15.68 -19.75
N ALA A 244 -17.14 -16.73 -19.67
CA ALA A 244 -18.41 -16.68 -18.95
C ALA A 244 -18.27 -16.30 -17.47
N ALA A 245 -17.16 -16.70 -16.84
CA ALA A 245 -16.89 -16.40 -15.44
C ALA A 245 -16.22 -15.02 -15.22
N ALA A 246 -15.33 -14.59 -16.13
CA ALA A 246 -14.55 -13.36 -15.99
C ALA A 246 -15.21 -12.13 -16.60
N ALA A 247 -15.88 -12.29 -17.75
CA ALA A 247 -16.47 -11.24 -18.57
C ALA A 247 -17.71 -11.79 -19.29
N PRO A 248 -18.80 -12.08 -18.55
CA PRO A 248 -20.03 -12.67 -19.11
C PRO A 248 -20.62 -11.83 -20.26
N GLU A 249 -20.37 -10.53 -20.29
CA GLU A 249 -20.75 -9.62 -21.38
C GLU A 249 -20.09 -9.95 -22.73
N ASP A 250 -18.92 -10.60 -22.72
CA ASP A 250 -18.19 -10.98 -23.94
C ASP A 250 -18.59 -12.40 -24.43
N LEU A 251 -19.45 -13.10 -23.69
CA LEU A 251 -19.78 -14.50 -23.96
C LEU A 251 -20.47 -14.68 -25.31
N ASP A 252 -21.38 -13.78 -25.69
CA ASP A 252 -22.07 -13.85 -27.00
C ASP A 252 -21.06 -13.79 -28.14
N ARG A 253 -20.08 -12.87 -28.04
CA ARG A 253 -19.01 -12.76 -29.03
C ARG A 253 -18.12 -13.99 -29.05
N ALA A 254 -17.82 -14.56 -27.88
CA ALA A 254 -17.03 -15.77 -27.78
C ALA A 254 -17.73 -16.98 -28.43
N LEU A 255 -19.05 -17.09 -28.27
CA LEU A 255 -19.87 -18.13 -28.90
C LEU A 255 -19.95 -17.96 -30.42
N GLU A 256 -20.05 -16.72 -30.93
CA GLU A 256 -19.94 -16.47 -32.38
C GLU A 256 -18.60 -16.93 -32.96
N LEU A 257 -17.50 -16.67 -32.24
CA LEU A 257 -16.17 -17.12 -32.65
C LEU A 257 -16.03 -18.64 -32.60
N ALA A 258 -16.60 -19.29 -31.59
CA ALA A 258 -16.64 -20.74 -31.48
C ALA A 258 -17.41 -21.37 -32.64
N ALA A 259 -18.59 -20.84 -32.98
CA ALA A 259 -19.39 -21.32 -34.10
C ALA A 259 -18.64 -21.16 -35.44
N ARG A 260 -17.97 -20.02 -35.64
CA ARG A 260 -17.11 -19.81 -36.82
C ARG A 260 -15.93 -20.77 -36.88
N LEU A 261 -15.37 -21.14 -35.74
CA LEU A 261 -14.26 -22.09 -35.66
C LEU A 261 -14.71 -23.49 -36.12
N ASP A 262 -15.92 -23.90 -35.74
CA ASP A 262 -16.52 -25.14 -36.21
C ASP A 262 -16.80 -25.12 -37.74
N GLU A 263 -17.14 -23.97 -38.31
CA GLU A 263 -17.36 -23.82 -39.76
C GLU A 263 -16.08 -23.93 -40.60
N VAL A 264 -14.93 -23.54 -40.04
CA VAL A 264 -13.63 -23.56 -40.74
C VAL A 264 -12.74 -24.74 -40.35
N ALA A 265 -13.18 -25.55 -39.39
CA ALA A 265 -12.53 -26.81 -39.08
C ALA A 265 -12.73 -27.77 -40.27
N PRO A 266 -11.64 -28.36 -40.83
CA PRO A 266 -11.70 -29.21 -42.02
C PRO A 266 -12.56 -30.47 -41.86
#